data_AF-A0A837HIR4-F1
#
_entry.id   AF-A0A837HIR4-F1
#
_cell.length_a   1.000
_cell.length_b   1.000
_cell.length_c   1.000
_cell.angle_alpha   90.00
_cell.angle_beta   90.00
_cell.angle_gamma   90.00
#
_symmetry.space_group_name_H-M   'P 1'
#
loop_
_entity.id
_entity.type
_entity.pdbx_description
1 polymer ?
#
loop_
_entity_poly.entity_id
_entity_poly.type
_entity_poly.pdbx_seq_one_letter_code
_entity_poly.pdbx_strand_id
1 'polypeptide(L)'
;MNIKNVLQVSLFFLVVGAALFCVSSKQALAATSTTMSQSILPVRFVYLEKNGAIDSIWSNVTEKDSAYVVKFFDKEKNEVSMQQRMILKYVEKSKETTVSRQSTQEIKFVETKNGIEEIKTVV
;
A
#
# COMPACT_ATOMS: atom_id res chain seq x y z
N MET A 1 36.03 -8.18 -65.52
CA MET A 1 34.88 -7.81 -64.66
C MET A 1 34.37 -6.47 -65.14
N ASN A 2 33.12 -6.39 -65.62
CA ASN A 2 32.61 -5.21 -66.34
C ASN A 2 32.22 -4.12 -65.31
N ILE A 3 32.84 -2.95 -65.38
CA ILE A 3 32.67 -1.83 -64.44
C ILE A 3 31.19 -1.44 -64.26
N LYS A 4 30.38 -1.64 -65.31
CA LYS A 4 28.93 -1.41 -65.28
C LYS A 4 28.21 -2.32 -64.28
N ASN A 5 28.61 -3.59 -64.15
CA ASN A 5 27.99 -4.53 -63.21
C ASN A 5 28.38 -4.23 -61.76
N VAL A 6 29.60 -3.73 -61.52
CA VAL A 6 30.05 -3.36 -60.16
C VAL A 6 29.31 -2.12 -59.66
N LEU A 7 29.12 -1.13 -60.54
CA LEU A 7 28.36 0.08 -60.22
C LEU A 7 26.87 -0.21 -59.98
N GLN A 8 26.27 -1.08 -60.79
CA GLN A 8 24.87 -1.47 -60.64
C GLN A 8 24.61 -2.23 -59.33
N VAL A 9 25.51 -3.15 -58.95
CA VAL A 9 25.39 -3.91 -57.69
C VAL A 9 25.54 -3.00 -56.48
N SER A 10 26.49 -2.06 -56.51
CA SER A 10 26.66 -1.06 -55.44
C SER A 10 25.44 -0.16 -55.27
N LEU A 11 24.83 0.29 -56.37
CA LEU A 11 23.63 1.12 -56.34
C LEU A 11 22.43 0.34 -55.78
N PHE A 12 22.32 -0.94 -56.11
CA PHE A 12 21.26 -1.80 -55.59
C PHE A 12 21.36 -2.01 -54.07
N PHE A 13 22.57 -2.24 -53.55
CA PHE A 13 22.80 -2.38 -52.11
C PHE A 13 22.53 -1.09 -51.34
N LEU A 14 22.82 0.07 -51.93
CA LEU A 14 22.55 1.37 -51.30
C LEU A 14 21.04 1.63 -51.17
N VAL A 15 20.26 1.33 -52.21
CA VAL A 15 18.79 1.48 -52.20
C VAL A 15 18.12 0.49 -51.26
N VAL A 16 18.56 -0.77 -51.25
CA VAL A 16 18.04 -1.81 -50.35
C VAL A 16 18.41 -1.51 -48.89
N GLY A 17 19.63 -1.05 -48.64
CA GLY A 17 20.08 -0.64 -47.31
C GLY A 17 19.29 0.55 -46.74
N ALA A 18 19.03 1.57 -47.57
CA ALA A 18 18.19 2.71 -47.18
C ALA A 18 16.73 2.31 -46.94
N ALA A 19 16.20 1.39 -47.76
CA ALA A 19 14.85 0.87 -47.59
C ALA A 19 14.69 0.06 -46.29
N LEU A 20 15.67 -0.78 -45.94
CA LEU A 20 15.67 -1.50 -44.65
C LEU A 20 15.82 -0.56 -43.46
N PHE A 21 16.63 0.49 -43.59
CA PHE A 21 16.84 1.48 -42.53
C PHE A 21 15.56 2.29 -42.23
N CYS A 22 14.73 2.55 -43.24
CA CYS A 22 13.45 3.24 -43.09
C CYS A 22 12.35 2.39 -42.43
N VAL A 23 12.45 1.06 -42.42
CA VAL A 23 11.42 0.18 -41.84
C VAL A 23 11.61 0.02 -40.32
N SER A 24 12.78 0.32 -39.77
CA SER A 24 13.10 0.02 -38.36
C SER A 24 12.84 1.14 -37.35
N SER A 25 12.37 2.33 -37.74
CA SER A 25 12.42 3.51 -36.85
C SER A 25 11.11 3.90 -36.14
N LYS A 26 10.20 2.96 -35.85
CA LYS A 26 8.97 3.28 -35.09
C LYS A 26 8.62 2.23 -34.04
N GLN A 27 9.41 2.16 -32.98
CA GLN A 27 8.96 1.55 -31.73
C GLN A 27 9.00 2.62 -30.64
N ALA A 28 7.95 3.44 -30.60
CA ALA A 28 7.70 4.32 -29.47
C ALA A 28 7.20 3.46 -28.32
N LEU A 29 8.07 3.17 -27.34
CA LEU A 29 7.66 2.57 -26.08
C LEU A 29 6.73 3.57 -25.37
N ALA A 30 5.44 3.23 -25.28
CA ALA A 30 4.51 3.93 -24.43
C ALA A 30 4.91 3.67 -22.98
N ALA A 31 5.51 4.67 -22.32
CA ALA A 31 5.78 4.61 -20.89
C ALA A 31 4.46 4.80 -20.14
N THR A 32 3.97 3.74 -19.49
CA THR A 32 2.82 3.82 -18.58
C THR A 32 3.25 4.59 -17.33
N SER A 33 2.82 5.83 -17.19
CA SER A 33 3.05 6.63 -15.99
C SER A 33 2.16 6.12 -14.85
N THR A 34 2.73 5.42 -13.88
CA THR A 34 2.03 5.10 -12.63
C THR A 34 2.27 6.22 -11.63
N THR A 35 1.20 6.91 -11.25
CA THR A 35 1.27 7.89 -10.15
C THR A 35 1.08 7.12 -8.85
N MET A 36 2.14 6.96 -8.07
CA MET A 36 2.00 6.45 -6.70
C MET A 36 1.50 7.58 -5.80
N SER A 37 0.28 7.42 -5.32
CA SER A 37 -0.25 8.28 -4.25
C SER A 37 0.02 7.59 -2.91
N GLN A 38 0.82 8.22 -2.04
CA GLN A 38 0.94 7.81 -0.65
C GLN A 38 -0.16 8.49 0.16
N SER A 39 -0.99 7.69 0.83
CA SER A 39 -1.95 8.19 1.81
C SER A 39 -1.36 8.01 3.21
N ILE A 40 -1.34 9.09 4.01
CA ILE A 40 -0.93 9.03 5.40
C ILE A 40 -2.13 8.52 6.20
N LEU A 41 -2.06 7.28 6.69
CA LEU A 41 -3.11 6.73 7.55
C LEU A 41 -3.16 7.48 8.89
N PRO A 42 -4.35 7.78 9.41
CA PRO A 42 -4.52 8.33 10.75
C PRO A 42 -4.06 7.30 11.80
N VAL A 43 -3.75 7.79 13.00
CA VAL A 43 -3.06 7.02 14.04
C VAL A 43 -3.75 7.20 15.40
N ARG A 44 -3.80 6.09 16.15
CA ARG A 44 -4.15 6.05 17.57
C ARG A 44 -2.93 5.68 18.38
N PHE A 45 -2.63 6.50 19.38
CA PHE A 45 -1.61 6.25 20.38
C PHE A 45 -2.27 5.74 21.65
N VAL A 46 -1.82 4.59 22.12
CA VAL A 46 -2.30 3.95 23.34
C VAL A 46 -1.17 3.97 24.35
N TYR A 47 -1.36 4.71 25.44
CA TYR A 47 -0.38 4.80 26.52
C TYR A 47 -0.70 3.75 27.58
N LEU A 48 0.33 3.02 27.99
CA LEU A 48 0.23 1.91 28.90
C LEU A 48 0.89 2.23 30.23
N GLU A 49 0.23 1.82 31.31
CA GLU A 49 0.84 1.76 32.63
C GLU A 49 1.86 0.62 32.71
N LYS A 50 2.69 0.62 33.76
CA LYS A 50 3.72 -0.42 33.99
C LYS A 50 3.16 -1.84 34.05
N ASN A 51 1.90 -2.00 34.43
CA ASN A 51 1.18 -3.28 34.48
C ASN A 51 0.52 -3.67 33.13
N GLY A 52 0.71 -2.87 32.08
CA GLY A 52 0.10 -3.06 30.77
C GLY A 52 -1.42 -2.79 30.75
N ALA A 53 -1.95 -2.04 31.70
CA ALA A 53 -3.28 -1.42 31.60
C ALA A 53 -3.22 -0.19 30.69
N ILE A 54 -4.34 0.16 30.06
CA ILE A 54 -4.44 1.37 29.24
C ILE A 54 -4.67 2.55 30.17
N ASP A 55 -3.74 3.50 30.15
CA ASP A 55 -3.87 4.78 30.84
C ASP A 55 -4.74 5.73 30.02
N SER A 56 -4.32 6.00 28.78
CA SER A 56 -4.95 6.99 27.92
C SER A 56 -4.82 6.62 26.44
N ILE A 57 -5.75 7.14 25.64
CA ILE A 57 -5.77 6.96 24.18
C ILE A 57 -5.86 8.34 23.54
N TRP A 58 -4.88 8.67 22.70
CA TRP A 58 -4.92 9.85 21.83
C TRP A 58 -5.14 9.41 20.38
N SER A 59 -5.95 10.15 19.63
CA SER A 59 -6.40 9.75 18.30
C SER A 59 -6.61 10.98 17.42
N ASN A 60 -6.14 10.91 16.17
CA ASN A 60 -6.60 11.82 15.11
C ASN A 60 -7.62 11.16 14.16
N VAL A 61 -8.03 9.93 14.46
CA VAL A 61 -9.05 9.18 13.70
C VAL A 61 -10.43 9.83 13.87
N THR A 62 -11.10 10.02 12.75
CA THR A 62 -12.45 10.55 12.59
C THR A 62 -13.41 9.46 12.09
N GLU A 63 -14.72 9.73 12.13
CA GLU A 63 -15.74 8.78 11.64
C GLU A 63 -15.64 8.46 10.14
N LYS A 64 -14.97 9.32 9.37
CA LYS A 64 -14.77 9.14 7.93
C LYS A 64 -13.60 8.22 7.61
N ASP A 65 -12.76 7.93 8.58
CA ASP A 65 -11.55 7.13 8.38
C ASP A 65 -11.91 5.64 8.39
N SER A 66 -11.76 5.00 7.24
CA SER A 66 -12.02 3.57 7.06
C SER A 66 -10.92 2.68 7.65
N ALA A 67 -9.70 3.22 7.79
CA ALA A 67 -8.54 2.52 8.33
C ALA A 67 -7.66 3.46 9.14
N TYR A 68 -6.99 2.92 10.16
CA TYR A 68 -6.07 3.66 11.00
C TYR A 68 -5.02 2.72 11.61
N VAL A 69 -3.91 3.28 12.07
CA VAL A 69 -2.81 2.55 12.73
C VAL A 69 -2.95 2.68 14.24
N VAL A 70 -2.70 1.61 14.99
CA VAL A 70 -2.61 1.65 16.45
C VAL A 70 -1.15 1.45 16.87
N LYS A 71 -0.64 2.33 17.72
CA LYS A 71 0.69 2.24 18.30
C LYS A 71 0.60 2.27 19.82
N PHE A 72 1.40 1.45 20.46
CA PHE A 72 1.44 1.31 21.91
C PHE A 72 2.71 1.97 22.45
N PHE A 73 2.55 2.72 23.53
CA PHE A 73 3.63 3.42 24.21
C PHE A 73 3.61 3.09 25.69
N ASP A 74 4.80 3.00 26.29
CA ASP A 74 4.92 2.97 27.74
C ASP A 74 4.75 4.38 28.34
N LYS A 75 4.86 4.47 29.67
CA LYS A 75 4.78 5.72 30.42
C LYS A 75 5.91 6.71 30.10
N GLU A 76 7.04 6.20 29.61
CA GLU A 76 8.20 6.97 29.19
C GLU A 76 8.10 7.40 27.71
N LYS A 77 6.98 7.07 27.05
CA LYS A 77 6.69 7.34 25.63
C LYS A 77 7.62 6.61 24.67
N ASN A 78 8.17 5.47 25.07
CA ASN A 78 8.85 4.57 24.14
C ASN A 78 7.81 3.68 23.45
N GLU A 79 7.95 3.51 22.12
CA GLU A 79 7.10 2.60 21.37
C GLU A 79 7.40 1.15 21.80
N VAL A 80 6.36 0.44 22.22
CA VAL A 80 6.48 -0.96 22.62
C VAL A 80 5.97 -1.86 21.52
N SER A 81 6.62 -3.02 21.35
CA SER A 81 6.19 -4.01 20.38
C SER A 81 4.77 -4.47 20.69
N MET A 82 3.93 -4.50 19.65
CA MET A 82 2.53 -4.89 19.76
C MET A 82 2.41 -6.37 20.18
N GLN A 83 1.66 -6.62 21.25
CA GLN A 83 1.40 -7.96 21.79
C GLN A 83 -0.10 -8.24 21.78
N GLN A 84 -0.49 -9.49 21.52
CA GLN A 84 -1.89 -9.91 21.40
C GLN A 84 -2.75 -9.45 22.59
N ARG A 85 -2.23 -9.58 23.81
CA ARG A 85 -2.93 -9.16 25.04
C ARG A 85 -3.28 -7.67 25.08
N MET A 86 -2.46 -6.81 24.45
CA MET A 86 -2.66 -5.37 24.43
C MET A 86 -3.74 -4.98 23.43
N ILE A 87 -3.79 -5.68 22.30
CA ILE A 87 -4.85 -5.55 21.30
C ILE A 87 -6.20 -5.91 21.92
N LEU A 88 -6.29 -7.04 22.63
CA LEU A 88 -7.53 -7.48 23.28
C LEU A 88 -8.06 -6.43 24.26
N LYS A 89 -7.19 -5.90 25.14
CA LYS A 89 -7.55 -4.82 26.07
C LYS A 89 -7.99 -3.54 25.35
N TYR A 90 -7.33 -3.18 24.26
CA TYR A 90 -7.70 -2.01 23.45
C TYR A 90 -9.07 -2.18 22.78
N VAL A 91 -9.35 -3.37 22.24
CA VAL A 91 -10.66 -3.70 21.64
C VAL A 91 -11.76 -3.68 22.70
N GLU A 92 -11.52 -4.26 23.88
CA GLU A 92 -12.45 -4.21 25.01
C GLU A 92 -12.74 -2.76 25.43
N LYS A 93 -11.69 -1.95 25.61
CA LYS A 93 -11.83 -0.54 26.00
C LYS A 93 -12.55 0.32 24.96
N SER A 94 -12.31 0.05 23.68
CA SER A 94 -13.01 0.75 22.59
C SER A 94 -14.48 0.31 22.47
N LYS A 95 -14.81 -0.95 22.78
CA LYS A 95 -16.20 -1.42 22.89
C LYS A 95 -16.94 -0.78 24.05
N GLU A 96 -16.33 -0.65 25.24
CA GLU A 96 -16.93 0.09 26.37
C GLU A 96 -17.28 1.53 26.00
N THR A 97 -16.41 2.17 25.21
CA THR A 97 -16.64 3.54 24.69
C THR A 97 -17.78 3.58 23.65
N THR A 98 -18.11 2.43 23.03
CA THR A 98 -19.18 2.28 22.03
C THR A 98 -20.55 1.95 22.65
N VAL A 99 -20.66 1.56 23.93
CA VAL A 99 -21.96 1.28 24.58
C VAL A 99 -22.82 2.55 24.80
N SER A 100 -22.30 3.74 24.47
CA SER A 100 -23.09 4.98 24.36
C SER A 100 -23.68 5.21 22.94
N ARG A 101 -23.26 4.46 21.91
CA ARG A 101 -23.78 4.60 20.54
C ARG A 101 -24.04 3.24 19.88
N GLN A 102 -25.31 2.87 19.86
CA GLN A 102 -25.88 1.69 19.21
C GLN A 102 -25.40 1.52 17.76
N SER A 103 -24.73 0.40 17.46
CA SER A 103 -24.82 -0.30 16.19
C SER A 103 -24.19 -1.69 16.35
N THR A 104 -25.01 -2.73 16.27
CA THR A 104 -24.61 -4.13 16.30
C THR A 104 -23.78 -4.42 15.03
N GLN A 105 -22.45 -4.49 15.16
CA GLN A 105 -21.57 -4.96 14.08
C GLN A 105 -20.82 -6.21 14.54
N GLU A 106 -20.96 -7.29 13.78
CA GLU A 106 -20.23 -8.53 14.01
C GLU A 106 -18.86 -8.44 13.32
N ILE A 107 -17.79 -8.44 14.11
CA ILE A 107 -16.42 -8.31 13.60
C ILE A 107 -15.78 -9.70 13.59
N LYS A 108 -15.33 -10.15 12.42
CA LYS A 108 -14.67 -11.45 12.25
C LYS A 108 -13.24 -11.26 11.73
N PHE A 109 -12.29 -11.84 12.44
CA PHE A 109 -10.86 -11.79 12.08
C PHE A 109 -10.48 -13.07 11.33
N VAL A 110 -9.80 -12.93 10.19
CA VAL A 110 -9.34 -14.05 9.36
C VAL A 110 -7.83 -13.97 9.20
N GLU A 111 -7.15 -15.07 9.49
CA GLU A 111 -5.71 -15.19 9.31
C GLU A 111 -5.39 -15.60 7.86
N THR A 112 -4.62 -14.77 7.17
CA THR A 112 -4.12 -15.03 5.82
C THR A 112 -2.61 -15.20 5.84
N LYS A 113 -2.05 -15.63 4.71
CA LYS A 113 -0.60 -15.88 4.53
C LYS A 113 0.26 -14.63 4.75
N ASN A 114 -0.37 -13.45 4.79
CA ASN A 114 0.27 -12.15 4.94
C ASN A 114 -0.05 -11.45 6.28
N GLY A 115 -0.88 -12.06 7.16
CA GLY A 115 -1.26 -11.49 8.45
C GLY A 115 -2.75 -11.67 8.78
N ILE A 116 -3.23 -11.01 9.84
CA ILE A 116 -4.65 -11.05 10.24
C ILE A 116 -5.40 -9.88 9.60
N GLU A 117 -6.45 -10.19 8.84
CA GLU A 117 -7.34 -9.22 8.23
C GLU A 117 -8.66 -9.14 9.03
N GLU A 118 -9.11 -7.91 9.32
CA GLU A 118 -10.40 -7.66 9.99
C GLU A 118 -11.49 -7.46 8.94
N ILE A 119 -12.48 -8.36 8.93
CA ILE A 119 -13.66 -8.23 8.07
C ILE A 119 -14.81 -7.73 8.95
N LYS A 120 -15.32 -6.54 8.61
CA LYS A 120 -16.53 -6.00 9.20
C LYS A 120 -17.72 -6.32 8.31
N THR A 121 -18.67 -7.08 8.83
CA THR A 121 -19.97 -7.27 8.18
C THR A 121 -21.00 -6.42 8.89
N VAL A 122 -21.61 -5.50 8.15
CA VAL A 122 -22.79 -4.75 8.60
C VAL A 122 -24.00 -5.65 8.36
N VAL A 123 -24.77 -5.94 9.41
CA VAL A 123 -26.10 -6.57 9.31
C VAL A 123 -27.16 -5.48 9.35
#